data_AF-A0A858LFM3-F1
#
_entry.id   AF-A0A858LFM3-F1
#
_cell.length_a   1.000
_cell.length_b   1.000
_cell.length_c   1.000
_cell.angle_alpha   90.00
_cell.angle_beta   90.00
_cell.angle_gamma   90.00
#
_symmetry.space_group_name_H-M   'P 1'
#
loop_
_entity.id
_entity.type
_entity.pdbx_description
1 polymer ?
#
loop_
_entity_poly.entity_id
_entity_poly.type
_entity_poly.pdbx_seq_one_letter_code
_entity_poly.pdbx_strand_id
1 'polypeptide(L)'
;GYGHHLIQDDEADIVIAGASESPISPISMACFDPIKATSSRNDDAAHASRPFDRDRDGFVMGEGGAVLVLEELDAARARGARIYAEVAGFANRGNAYHMTGLKPDGLEMAAAITDALRQSGLDADDIDYINAHGSGTKQNDRHETAAYKRALGE
;
A
#
# COMPACT_ATOMS: atom_id res chain seq x y z
N GLY A 1 -2.15 -7.03 7.86
CA GLY A 1 -3.15 -6.24 8.58
C GLY A 1 -4.07 -7.13 9.38
N TYR A 2 -5.25 -7.45 8.86
CA TYR A 2 -6.23 -8.26 9.61
C TYR A 2 -5.68 -9.60 10.11
N GLY A 3 -4.98 -10.36 9.26
CA GLY A 3 -4.35 -11.61 9.68
C GLY A 3 -3.26 -11.46 10.75
N HIS A 4 -2.62 -10.29 10.85
CA HIS A 4 -1.67 -10.01 11.93
C HIS A 4 -2.40 -9.79 13.27
N HIS A 5 -3.52 -9.04 13.27
CA HIS A 5 -4.34 -8.87 14.47
C HIS A 5 -4.92 -10.20 14.95
N LEU A 6 -5.42 -11.06 14.05
CA LEU A 6 -5.92 -12.39 14.45
C LEU A 6 -4.87 -13.22 15.21
N ILE A 7 -3.61 -13.14 14.81
CA ILE A 7 -2.51 -13.82 15.51
C ILE A 7 -2.19 -13.13 16.84
N GLN A 8 -2.12 -11.79 16.85
CA GLN A 8 -1.85 -11.02 18.08
C GLN A 8 -2.92 -11.19 19.15
N ASP A 9 -4.18 -11.33 18.73
CA ASP A 9 -5.33 -11.49 19.61
C ASP A 9 -5.58 -12.97 20.01
N ASP A 10 -4.67 -13.89 19.64
CA ASP A 10 -4.75 -15.33 19.90
C ASP A 10 -6.02 -15.99 19.29
N GLU A 11 -6.58 -15.38 18.23
CA GLU A 11 -7.74 -15.91 17.50
C GLU A 11 -7.34 -16.93 16.41
N ALA A 12 -6.08 -16.91 15.97
CA ALA A 12 -5.52 -17.88 15.03
C ALA A 12 -4.00 -18.02 15.18
N ASP A 13 -3.47 -19.26 15.13
CA ASP A 13 -2.03 -19.50 15.14
C ASP A 13 -1.37 -19.22 13.77
N ILE A 14 -2.12 -19.50 12.69
CA ILE A 14 -1.66 -19.41 11.30
C ILE A 14 -2.78 -18.80 10.45
N VAL A 15 -2.43 -17.83 9.61
CA VAL A 15 -3.35 -17.18 8.67
C VAL A 15 -2.80 -17.24 7.24
N ILE A 16 -3.61 -17.72 6.30
CA ILE A 16 -3.33 -17.59 4.87
C ILE A 16 -3.90 -16.25 4.40
N ALA A 17 -3.03 -15.31 4.02
CA ALA A 17 -3.41 -13.97 3.62
C ALA A 17 -2.96 -13.70 2.18
N GLY A 18 -3.88 -13.27 1.32
CA GLY A 18 -3.56 -13.02 -0.08
C GLY A 18 -4.74 -12.44 -0.85
N ALA A 19 -4.50 -12.16 -2.12
CA ALA A 19 -5.50 -11.70 -3.06
C ALA A 19 -5.08 -12.04 -4.49
N SER A 20 -6.06 -12.04 -5.39
CA SER A 20 -5.85 -12.10 -6.84
C SER A 20 -6.75 -11.07 -7.51
N GLU A 21 -6.24 -10.43 -8.55
CA GLU A 21 -6.95 -9.40 -9.30
C GLU A 21 -6.74 -9.63 -10.81
N SER A 22 -7.82 -9.50 -11.57
CA SER A 22 -7.83 -9.68 -13.03
C SER A 22 -8.86 -8.72 -13.64
N PRO A 23 -8.61 -7.40 -13.59
CA PRO A 23 -9.59 -6.41 -13.96
C PRO A 23 -9.47 -6.01 -15.43
N ILE A 24 -8.55 -6.58 -16.21
CA ILE A 24 -8.32 -6.17 -17.60
C ILE A 24 -9.47 -6.69 -18.45
N SER A 25 -10.48 -5.83 -18.60
CA SER A 25 -11.61 -6.03 -19.47
C SER A 25 -11.97 -4.74 -20.20
N PRO A 26 -12.61 -4.81 -21.37
CA PRO A 26 -13.08 -3.61 -22.07
C PRO A 26 -13.95 -2.70 -21.20
N ILE A 27 -14.80 -3.29 -20.34
CA ILE A 27 -15.69 -2.54 -19.45
C ILE A 27 -14.88 -1.81 -18.37
N SER A 28 -13.94 -2.48 -17.72
CA SER A 28 -13.09 -1.86 -16.69
C SER A 28 -12.30 -0.70 -17.27
N MET A 29 -11.63 -0.91 -18.41
CA MET A 29 -10.88 0.14 -19.09
C MET A 29 -11.78 1.34 -19.45
N ALA A 30 -12.98 1.07 -19.99
CA ALA A 30 -13.96 2.12 -20.31
C ALA A 30 -14.49 2.88 -19.08
N CYS A 31 -14.50 2.26 -17.89
CA CYS A 31 -14.91 2.92 -16.65
C CYS A 31 -13.81 3.82 -16.06
N PHE A 32 -12.54 3.46 -16.22
CA PHE A 32 -11.41 4.23 -15.68
C PHE A 32 -10.96 5.40 -16.56
N ASP A 33 -11.16 5.30 -17.87
CA ASP A 33 -10.75 6.34 -18.82
C ASP A 33 -11.48 7.70 -18.60
N PRO A 34 -12.82 7.75 -18.38
CA PRO A 34 -13.53 9.01 -18.14
C PRO A 34 -13.10 9.76 -16.89
N ILE A 35 -12.66 9.03 -15.86
CA ILE A 35 -12.14 9.61 -14.61
C ILE A 35 -10.63 9.91 -14.69
N LYS A 36 -10.00 9.64 -15.84
CA LYS A 36 -8.57 9.88 -16.13
C LYS A 36 -7.64 9.27 -15.08
N ALA A 37 -7.97 8.06 -14.64
CA ALA A 37 -7.14 7.37 -13.65
C ALA A 37 -5.99 6.59 -14.31
N THR A 38 -6.17 6.15 -15.55
CA THR A 38 -5.17 5.42 -16.33
C THR A 38 -4.30 6.34 -17.19
N SER A 39 -3.03 5.99 -17.37
CA SER A 39 -2.12 6.70 -18.28
C SER A 39 -2.60 6.58 -19.73
N SER A 40 -2.43 7.67 -20.49
CA SER A 40 -2.79 7.74 -21.91
C SER A 40 -1.62 7.46 -22.86
N ARG A 41 -0.43 7.23 -22.31
CA ARG A 41 0.85 7.05 -23.02
C ARG A 41 0.98 5.67 -23.68
N ASN A 42 0.20 5.48 -24.74
CA ASN A 42 0.23 4.25 -25.53
C ASN A 42 1.39 4.21 -26.55
N ASP A 43 1.98 5.36 -26.86
CA ASP A 43 3.15 5.51 -27.74
C ASP A 43 4.46 5.03 -27.08
N ASP A 44 4.54 5.09 -25.75
CA ASP A 44 5.67 4.59 -24.95
C ASP A 44 5.17 3.79 -23.72
N ALA A 45 4.43 2.71 -23.99
CA ALA A 45 3.75 1.93 -22.96
C ALA A 45 4.71 1.33 -21.90
N ALA A 46 5.94 0.99 -22.29
CA ALA A 46 6.95 0.42 -21.38
C ALA A 46 7.36 1.37 -20.26
N HIS A 47 7.18 2.68 -20.45
CA HIS A 47 7.51 3.71 -19.46
C HIS A 47 6.26 4.47 -18.96
N ALA A 48 5.05 3.98 -19.25
CA ALA A 48 3.82 4.70 -18.91
C ALA A 48 3.57 4.76 -17.39
N SER A 49 3.89 3.70 -16.64
CA SER A 49 3.83 3.72 -15.18
C SER A 49 5.02 4.50 -14.62
N ARG A 50 4.77 5.70 -14.09
CA ARG A 50 5.81 6.62 -13.59
C ARG A 50 5.38 7.37 -12.32
N PRO A 51 5.23 6.67 -11.19
CA PRO A 51 4.87 7.31 -9.92
C PRO A 51 5.87 8.41 -9.56
N PHE A 52 5.36 9.51 -9.02
CA PHE A 52 6.12 10.70 -8.58
C PHE A 52 6.85 11.49 -9.67
N ASP A 53 6.86 11.02 -10.93
CA ASP A 53 7.45 11.74 -12.06
C ASP A 53 6.71 13.04 -12.37
N ARG A 54 7.44 14.06 -12.84
CA ARG A 54 6.85 15.37 -13.20
C ARG A 54 5.72 15.25 -14.21
N ASP A 55 5.89 14.36 -15.19
CA ASP A 55 5.05 14.24 -16.38
C ASP A 55 4.10 13.04 -16.31
N ARG A 56 3.88 12.50 -15.11
CA ARG A 56 2.91 11.44 -14.81
C ARG A 56 1.46 11.83 -15.13
N ASP A 57 0.69 10.87 -15.62
CA ASP A 57 -0.68 11.08 -16.09
C ASP A 57 -1.67 9.95 -15.71
N GLY A 58 -1.27 8.99 -14.87
CA GLY A 58 -2.14 7.91 -14.39
C GLY A 58 -1.41 6.59 -14.19
N PHE A 59 -2.13 5.57 -13.71
CA PHE A 59 -1.58 4.22 -13.54
C PHE A 59 -1.72 3.39 -14.82
N VAL A 60 -1.00 2.26 -14.88
CA VAL A 60 -1.18 1.22 -15.91
C VAL A 60 -1.86 0.02 -15.25
N MET A 61 -2.98 -0.44 -15.82
CA MET A 61 -3.73 -1.58 -15.28
C MET A 61 -2.88 -2.85 -15.35
N GLY A 62 -2.83 -3.60 -14.25
CA GLY A 62 -2.15 -4.88 -14.17
C GLY A 62 -3.03 -5.96 -13.55
N GLU A 63 -2.63 -7.22 -13.74
CA GLU A 63 -3.26 -8.40 -13.14
C GLU A 63 -2.21 -9.16 -12.35
N GLY A 64 -2.65 -9.92 -11.35
CA GLY A 64 -1.74 -10.75 -10.56
C GLY A 64 -2.41 -11.34 -9.34
N GLY A 65 -1.68 -12.23 -8.67
CA GLY A 65 -2.12 -12.78 -7.40
C GLY A 65 -0.93 -13.21 -6.55
N ALA A 66 -1.10 -13.11 -5.24
CA ALA A 66 -0.09 -13.49 -4.26
C ALA A 66 -0.76 -13.99 -2.98
N VAL A 67 -0.09 -14.93 -2.33
CA VAL A 67 -0.48 -15.49 -1.04
C VAL A 67 0.74 -15.58 -0.15
N LEU A 68 0.59 -15.15 1.10
CA LEU A 68 1.55 -15.28 2.18
C LEU A 68 0.93 -16.12 3.30
N VAL A 69 1.78 -16.85 4.02
CA VAL A 69 1.40 -17.52 5.26
C VAL A 69 1.97 -16.69 6.40
N LEU A 70 1.09 -16.23 7.28
CA LEU A 70 1.42 -15.54 8.51
C LEU A 70 1.29 -16.53 9.67
N GLU A 71 2.20 -16.44 10.62
CA GLU A 71 2.27 -17.31 11.80
C GLU A 71 2.91 -16.53 12.94
N GLU A 72 2.63 -16.94 14.18
CA GLU A 72 3.34 -16.45 15.36
C GLU A 72 4.87 -16.72 15.24
N LEU A 73 5.68 -15.73 15.58
CA LEU A 73 7.11 -15.71 15.28
C LEU A 73 7.88 -16.82 16.01
N ASP A 74 7.59 -17.04 17.29
CA ASP A 74 8.27 -18.04 18.09
C ASP A 74 7.86 -19.46 17.71
N ALA A 75 6.59 -19.69 17.35
CA ALA A 75 6.11 -20.93 16.76
C ALA A 75 6.81 -21.25 15.43
N ALA A 76 6.88 -20.25 14.53
CA ALA A 76 7.58 -20.38 13.26
C ALA A 76 9.07 -20.69 13.45
N ARG A 77 9.73 -20.05 14.42
CA ARG A 77 11.13 -20.32 14.80
C ARG A 77 11.30 -21.73 15.37
N ALA A 78 10.43 -22.14 16.29
CA ALA A 78 10.51 -23.43 16.98
C ALA A 78 10.44 -24.62 15.99
N ARG A 79 9.63 -24.50 14.94
CA ARG A 79 9.54 -25.51 13.87
C ARG A 79 10.58 -25.35 12.76
N GLY A 80 11.46 -24.35 12.83
CA GLY A 80 12.50 -24.09 11.83
C GLY A 80 11.98 -23.57 10.49
N ALA A 81 10.89 -22.80 10.51
CA ALA A 81 10.32 -22.22 9.29
C ALA A 81 11.28 -21.20 8.66
N ARG A 82 11.27 -21.11 7.32
CA ARG A 82 11.93 -20.01 6.62
C ARG A 82 11.10 -18.73 6.79
N ILE A 83 11.65 -17.76 7.51
CA ILE A 83 11.03 -16.45 7.73
C ILE A 83 11.53 -15.49 6.65
N TYR A 84 10.61 -14.85 5.94
CA TYR A 84 10.95 -13.87 4.89
C TYR A 84 11.02 -12.44 5.44
N ALA A 85 10.07 -12.08 6.31
CA ALA A 85 9.96 -10.80 6.97
C ALA A 85 9.06 -10.95 8.21
N GLU A 86 9.13 -9.96 9.09
CA GLU A 86 8.23 -9.79 10.22
C GLU A 86 7.24 -8.66 9.95
N VAL A 87 5.98 -8.84 10.33
CA VAL A 87 4.98 -7.76 10.31
C VAL A 87 4.97 -7.12 11.69
N ALA A 88 5.76 -6.06 11.87
CA ALA A 88 5.96 -5.42 13.17
C ALA A 88 4.81 -4.47 13.57
N GLY A 89 3.99 -4.02 12.62
CA GLY A 89 2.85 -3.15 12.92
C GLY A 89 1.94 -2.95 11.70
N PHE A 90 0.69 -2.57 11.96
CA PHE A 90 -0.30 -2.28 10.94
C PHE A 90 -1.33 -1.27 11.43
N ALA A 91 -1.70 -0.31 10.57
CA ALA A 91 -2.81 0.58 10.84
C ALA A 91 -3.58 0.88 9.56
N ASN A 92 -4.87 1.13 9.72
CA ASN A 92 -5.75 1.62 8.67
C ASN A 92 -6.51 2.86 9.17
N ARG A 93 -6.69 3.83 8.28
CA ARG A 93 -7.44 5.07 8.54
C ARG A 93 -8.32 5.38 7.34
N GLY A 94 -9.47 6.02 7.58
CA GLY A 94 -10.37 6.50 6.55
C GLY A 94 -10.31 8.02 6.45
N ASN A 95 -10.25 8.55 5.23
CA ASN A 95 -10.12 10.00 5.01
C ASN A 95 -11.44 10.78 5.20
N ALA A 96 -12.59 10.07 5.15
CA ALA A 96 -13.95 10.62 5.26
C ALA A 96 -14.20 11.90 4.44
N TYR A 97 -13.52 12.05 3.30
CA TYR A 97 -13.51 13.30 2.53
C TYR A 97 -14.32 13.19 1.23
N HIS A 98 -13.99 12.21 0.41
CA HIS A 98 -14.62 12.02 -0.90
C HIS A 98 -14.45 10.56 -1.34
N MET A 99 -15.36 10.04 -2.15
CA MET A 99 -15.33 8.63 -2.58
C MET A 99 -14.02 8.23 -3.28
N THR A 100 -13.46 9.12 -4.10
CA THR A 100 -12.20 8.89 -4.84
C THR A 100 -11.16 9.99 -4.66
N GLY A 101 -11.52 11.06 -3.95
CA GLY A 101 -10.71 12.26 -3.84
C GLY A 101 -9.83 12.19 -2.60
N LEU A 102 -8.61 12.72 -2.73
CA LEU A 102 -7.66 12.86 -1.63
C LEU A 102 -7.34 14.34 -1.41
N LYS A 103 -7.21 14.72 -0.14
CA LYS A 103 -6.66 16.04 0.21
C LYS A 103 -5.14 16.01 0.04
N PRO A 104 -4.48 17.10 -0.37
CA PRO A 104 -3.03 17.08 -0.58
C PRO A 104 -2.21 17.00 0.71
N ASP A 105 -2.83 17.07 1.90
CA ASP A 105 -2.15 17.16 3.20
C ASP A 105 -1.82 15.82 3.87
N GLY A 106 -2.38 14.69 3.40
CA GLY A 106 -1.95 13.37 3.83
C GLY A 106 -2.27 12.98 5.27
N LEU A 107 -3.15 13.72 5.96
CA LEU A 107 -3.25 13.66 7.43
C LEU A 107 -3.61 12.28 7.98
N GLU A 108 -4.58 11.61 7.38
CA GLU A 108 -5.04 10.30 7.79
C GLU A 108 -4.00 9.21 7.53
N MET A 109 -3.29 9.31 6.39
CA MET A 109 -2.23 8.37 6.04
C MET A 109 -1.02 8.57 6.95
N ALA A 110 -0.64 9.81 7.25
CA ALA A 110 0.40 10.11 8.23
C ALA A 110 0.06 9.53 9.61
N ALA A 111 -1.19 9.68 10.05
CA ALA A 111 -1.64 9.09 11.31
C ALA A 111 -1.56 7.55 11.29
N ALA A 112 -1.91 6.90 10.17
CA ALA A 112 -1.75 5.46 10.01
C ALA A 112 -0.28 5.03 10.10
N ILE A 113 0.63 5.76 9.43
CA ILE A 113 2.08 5.47 9.49
C ILE A 113 2.60 5.61 10.92
N THR A 114 2.27 6.71 11.61
CA THR A 114 2.67 6.94 13.00
C THR A 114 2.13 5.85 13.94
N ASP A 115 0.90 5.39 13.74
CA ASP A 115 0.34 4.29 14.54
C ASP A 115 1.05 2.96 14.29
N ALA A 116 1.38 2.65 13.03
CA ALA A 116 2.11 1.43 12.69
C ALA A 116 3.53 1.45 13.28
N LEU A 117 4.24 2.59 13.20
CA LEU A 117 5.54 2.78 13.85
C LEU A 117 5.45 2.57 15.36
N ARG A 118 4.45 3.19 16.00
CA ARG A 118 4.20 3.04 17.44
C ARG A 118 3.96 1.57 17.84
N GLN A 119 3.24 0.80 17.04
CA GLN A 119 3.05 -0.64 17.29
C GLN A 119 4.35 -1.42 17.16
N SER A 120 5.18 -1.08 16.16
CA SER A 120 6.47 -1.74 15.93
C SER A 120 7.57 -1.36 16.92
N GLY A 121 7.41 -0.25 17.64
CA GLY A 121 8.46 0.31 18.52
C GLY A 121 9.64 0.92 17.76
N LEU A 122 9.50 1.15 16.45
CA LEU A 122 10.50 1.78 15.60
C LEU A 122 10.29 3.30 15.55
N ASP A 123 11.40 4.02 15.37
CA ASP A 123 11.40 5.44 15.07
C ASP A 123 11.42 5.68 13.56
N ALA A 124 11.14 6.91 13.13
CA ALA A 124 11.15 7.28 11.71
C ALA A 124 12.51 7.04 11.04
N ASP A 125 13.61 7.27 11.77
CA ASP A 125 14.98 7.11 11.30
C ASP A 125 15.38 5.64 11.07
N ASP A 126 14.58 4.68 11.58
CA ASP A 126 14.78 3.25 11.34
C ASP A 126 14.23 2.79 9.97
N ILE A 127 13.54 3.68 9.23
CA ILE A 127 12.88 3.34 7.96
C ILE A 127 13.75 3.72 6.75
N ASP A 128 14.39 2.72 6.17
CA ASP A 128 15.23 2.89 4.98
C ASP A 128 14.45 2.97 3.66
N TYR A 129 13.26 2.37 3.60
CA TYR A 129 12.52 2.18 2.36
C TYR A 129 11.00 2.24 2.55
N ILE A 130 10.34 2.93 1.62
CA ILE A 130 8.88 3.03 1.54
C ILE A 130 8.43 2.42 0.22
N ASN A 131 7.63 1.36 0.29
CA ASN A 131 6.89 0.86 -0.86
C ASN A 131 5.56 1.61 -0.98
N ALA A 132 5.53 2.71 -1.72
CA ALA A 132 4.35 3.56 -1.86
C ALA A 132 3.22 2.85 -2.64
N HIS A 133 1.97 3.31 -2.46
CA HIS A 133 0.89 2.92 -3.36
C HIS A 133 1.16 3.43 -4.78
N GLY A 134 1.64 4.67 -4.91
CA GLY A 134 2.31 5.15 -6.11
C GLY A 134 1.50 4.96 -7.40
N SER A 135 0.26 5.42 -7.42
CA SER A 135 -0.60 5.26 -8.61
C SER A 135 -0.15 6.10 -9.82
N GLY A 136 0.82 7.00 -9.70
CA GLY A 136 1.21 7.89 -10.80
C GLY A 136 0.16 8.94 -11.13
N THR A 137 -0.86 9.10 -10.30
CA THR A 137 -1.80 10.21 -10.39
C THR A 137 -1.26 11.41 -9.59
N LYS A 138 -1.48 12.63 -10.11
CA LYS A 138 -0.95 13.84 -9.45
C LYS A 138 -1.49 14.03 -8.03
N GLN A 139 -2.76 13.68 -7.82
CA GLN A 139 -3.43 13.83 -6.53
C GLN A 139 -2.89 12.85 -5.49
N ASN A 140 -2.82 11.56 -5.82
CA ASN A 140 -2.31 10.53 -4.92
C ASN A 140 -0.85 10.78 -4.54
N ASP A 141 0.01 11.00 -5.52
CA ASP A 141 1.45 11.11 -5.23
C ASP A 141 1.76 12.34 -4.37
N ARG A 142 0.98 13.42 -4.49
CA ARG A 142 1.08 14.59 -3.58
C ARG A 142 0.59 14.25 -2.18
N HIS A 143 -0.53 13.54 -2.07
CA HIS A 143 -1.10 13.09 -0.80
C HIS A 143 -0.12 12.18 -0.04
N GLU A 144 0.43 11.18 -0.72
CA GLU A 144 1.44 10.26 -0.17
C GLU A 144 2.71 11.00 0.26
N THR A 145 3.25 11.88 -0.60
CA THR A 145 4.45 12.66 -0.26
C THR A 145 4.24 13.49 0.99
N ALA A 146 3.09 14.17 1.12
CA ALA A 146 2.77 14.94 2.31
C ALA A 146 2.63 14.06 3.56
N ALA A 147 2.01 12.88 3.42
CA ALA A 147 1.84 11.93 4.50
C ALA A 147 3.19 11.40 5.01
N TYR A 148 4.06 10.96 4.09
CA TYR A 148 5.41 10.48 4.42
C TYR A 148 6.20 11.58 5.10
N LYS A 149 6.23 12.79 4.53
CA LYS A 149 6.97 13.90 5.11
C LYS A 149 6.52 14.25 6.52
N ARG A 150 5.21 14.16 6.75
CA ARG A 150 4.62 14.43 8.06
C ARG A 150 4.96 13.36 9.09
N ALA A 151 4.98 12.10 8.70
CA ALA A 151 5.15 10.98 9.63
C ALA A 151 6.62 10.59 9.85
N LEU A 152 7.47 10.79 8.84
CA LEU A 152 8.84 10.27 8.80
C LEU A 152 9.93 11.36 8.79
N GLY A 153 9.58 12.65 8.65
CA GLY A 153 10.55 13.75 8.52
C GLY A 153 10.65 14.30 7.09
N GLU A 154 11.60 15.20 6.82
CA GLU A 154 11.73 15.88 5.49
C GLU A 154 11.90 14.93 4.30
#